data_AF-A0A3Q0EAZ8-F1
#
_entry.id   AF-A0A3Q0EAZ8-F1
#
_cell.length_a   1.000
_cell.length_b   1.000
_cell.length_c   1.000
_cell.angle_alpha   90.00
_cell.angle_beta   90.00
_cell.angle_gamma   90.00
#
_symmetry.space_group_name_H-M   'P 1'
#
loop_
_entity.id
_entity.type
_entity.pdbx_description
1 polymer ?
#
loop_
_entity_poly.entity_id
_entity_poly.type
_entity_poly.pdbx_seq_one_letter_code
_entity_poly.pdbx_strand_id
1 'polypeptide(L)'
;MAFRTEMGLYYSYFKTIVEAPSFLNGVWVIMNDKLTEYPLVINTLKRFNLYPEVILASWYRIYTKIMDLIGIQTKICWTVTRGEGLSPIESCEGLGDPACFYVAVIFILNGLMMALFFIYGTYLSGSHLGGLVTVLCFFFNHGE
;
A
#
# COMPACT_ATOMS: atom_id res chain seq x y z
N MET A 1 2.45 8.22 8.76
CA MET A 1 1.70 8.74 7.61
C MET A 1 0.23 8.44 7.83
N ALA A 2 -0.63 9.47 7.89
CA ALA A 2 -2.07 9.25 7.85
C ALA A 2 -2.48 9.13 6.38
N PHE A 3 -3.28 8.12 6.03
CA PHE A 3 -3.89 8.06 4.70
C PHE A 3 -4.79 9.29 4.53
N ARG A 4 -4.32 10.29 3.79
CA ARG A 4 -5.07 11.52 3.52
C ARG A 4 -5.63 11.47 2.10
N THR A 5 -6.85 11.98 1.96
CA THR A 5 -7.53 12.22 0.68
C THR A 5 -7.41 11.04 -0.29
N GLU A 6 -6.64 11.20 -1.34
CA GLU A 6 -6.50 10.26 -2.45
C GLU A 6 -5.78 8.96 -2.02
N MET A 7 -4.78 9.06 -1.14
CA MET A 7 -4.05 7.89 -0.64
C MET A 7 -4.95 6.92 0.12
N GLY A 8 -5.95 7.45 0.85
CA GLY A 8 -6.95 6.63 1.54
C GLY A 8 -7.91 5.94 0.57
N LEU A 9 -8.23 6.60 -0.55
CA LEU A 9 -9.04 6.03 -1.61
C LEU A 9 -8.32 4.83 -2.26
N TYR A 10 -7.05 4.97 -2.66
CA TYR A 10 -6.25 3.87 -3.21
C TYR A 10 -6.17 2.68 -2.24
N TYR A 11 -5.90 2.95 -0.97
CA TYR A 11 -5.85 1.92 0.06
C TYR A 11 -7.20 1.20 0.23
N SER A 12 -8.33 1.91 0.11
CA SER A 12 -9.66 1.29 0.21
C SER A 12 -9.93 0.26 -0.90
N TYR A 13 -9.47 0.53 -2.12
CA TYR A 13 -9.59 -0.43 -3.22
C TYR A 13 -8.64 -1.62 -3.05
N PHE A 14 -7.39 -1.38 -2.63
CA PHE A 14 -6.47 -2.45 -2.24
C PHE A 14 -7.10 -3.38 -1.18
N LYS A 15 -7.67 -2.79 -0.12
CA LYS A 15 -8.34 -3.52 0.96
C LYS A 15 -9.50 -4.36 0.42
N THR A 16 -10.31 -3.82 -0.47
CA THR A 16 -11.43 -4.53 -1.10
C THR A 16 -10.96 -5.78 -1.87
N ILE A 17 -9.86 -5.69 -2.61
CA ILE A 17 -9.30 -6.85 -3.33
C ILE A 17 -8.74 -7.88 -2.37
N VAL A 18 -8.11 -7.45 -1.28
CA VAL A 18 -7.52 -8.34 -0.27
C VAL A 18 -8.59 -9.11 0.51
N GLU A 19 -9.64 -8.44 0.94
CA GLU A 19 -10.72 -9.01 1.76
C GLU A 19 -11.73 -9.85 0.96
N ALA A 20 -11.75 -9.73 -0.37
CA ALA A 20 -12.62 -10.54 -1.21
C ALA A 20 -12.37 -12.07 -1.03
N PRO A 21 -13.34 -12.94 -1.34
CA PRO A 21 -13.13 -14.39 -1.27
C PRO A 21 -12.08 -14.89 -2.27
N SER A 22 -12.05 -14.30 -3.47
CA SER A 22 -11.07 -14.61 -4.51
C SER A 22 -10.53 -13.33 -5.14
N PHE A 23 -9.32 -13.42 -5.69
CA PHE A 23 -8.66 -12.28 -6.33
C PHE A 23 -9.47 -11.75 -7.52
N LEU A 24 -9.94 -12.65 -8.40
CA LEU A 24 -10.78 -12.28 -9.56
C LEU A 24 -12.10 -11.63 -9.14
N ASN A 25 -12.71 -12.11 -8.05
CA ASN A 25 -13.92 -11.47 -7.54
C ASN A 25 -13.62 -10.05 -7.01
N GLY A 26 -12.52 -9.87 -6.30
CA GLY A 26 -12.06 -8.54 -5.86
C GLY A 26 -11.85 -7.59 -7.04
N VAL A 27 -11.18 -8.06 -8.10
CA VAL A 27 -10.97 -7.29 -9.34
C VAL A 27 -12.29 -6.97 -10.04
N TRP A 28 -13.22 -7.92 -10.11
CA TRP A 28 -14.53 -7.70 -10.73
C TRP A 28 -15.36 -6.66 -9.96
N VAL A 29 -15.30 -6.67 -8.62
CA VAL A 29 -15.99 -5.70 -7.75
C VAL A 29 -15.48 -4.28 -8.02
N ILE A 30 -14.15 -4.07 -8.06
CA ILE A 30 -13.60 -2.74 -8.34
C ILE A 30 -13.84 -2.29 -9.80
N MET A 31 -13.91 -3.23 -10.75
CA MET A 31 -14.24 -2.92 -12.15
C MET A 31 -15.69 -2.51 -12.35
N ASN A 32 -16.59 -2.91 -11.44
CA ASN A 32 -18.01 -2.60 -11.49
C ASN A 32 -18.43 -1.83 -10.23
N ASP A 33 -17.68 -0.78 -9.91
CA ASP A 33 -17.96 0.00 -8.72
C ASP A 33 -19.19 0.89 -8.90
N LYS A 34 -20.08 0.85 -7.91
CA LYS A 34 -21.33 1.65 -7.86
C LYS A 34 -21.34 2.64 -6.70
N LEU A 35 -20.35 2.56 -5.82
CA LEU A 35 -20.36 3.28 -4.54
C LEU A 35 -19.69 4.65 -4.68
N THR A 36 -18.64 4.76 -5.49
CA THR A 36 -17.89 6.02 -5.63
C THR A 36 -18.67 7.06 -6.44
N GLU A 37 -19.42 6.64 -7.46
CA GLU A 37 -20.19 7.53 -8.35
C GLU A 37 -21.63 7.06 -8.60
N TYR A 38 -22.39 6.82 -7.54
CA TYR A 38 -23.80 6.49 -7.67
C TYR A 38 -24.57 7.61 -8.41
N PRO A 39 -25.41 7.31 -9.42
CA PRO A 39 -25.95 5.99 -9.79
C PRO A 39 -25.18 5.23 -10.89
N LEU A 40 -24.06 5.76 -11.37
CA LEU A 40 -23.29 5.18 -12.46
C LEU A 40 -22.42 4.02 -11.97
N VAL A 41 -22.22 3.04 -12.85
CA VAL A 41 -21.24 1.96 -12.62
C VAL A 41 -19.97 2.33 -13.37
N ILE A 42 -18.87 2.49 -12.65
CA ILE A 42 -17.59 2.91 -13.23
C ILE A 42 -16.53 1.83 -13.09
N ASN A 43 -15.64 1.78 -14.08
CA ASN A 43 -14.43 0.97 -14.00
C ASN A 43 -13.32 1.78 -13.34
N THR A 44 -13.09 1.51 -12.05
CA THR A 44 -12.08 2.23 -11.25
C THR A 44 -10.66 1.94 -11.71
N LEU A 45 -10.36 0.73 -12.22
CA LEU A 45 -9.03 0.37 -12.74
C LEU A 45 -8.56 1.33 -13.83
N LYS A 46 -9.42 1.53 -14.83
CA LYS A 46 -9.09 2.39 -15.97
C LYS A 46 -9.14 3.86 -15.59
N ARG A 47 -10.08 4.25 -14.73
CA ARG A 47 -10.33 5.66 -14.43
C ARG A 47 -9.29 6.27 -13.48
N PHE A 48 -8.87 5.51 -12.46
CA PHE A 48 -7.90 5.97 -11.46
C PHE A 48 -6.51 5.34 -11.63
N ASN A 49 -6.28 4.60 -12.72
CA ASN A 49 -5.01 3.91 -12.99
C ASN A 49 -4.56 2.98 -11.83
N LEU A 50 -5.52 2.25 -11.25
CA LEU A 50 -5.37 1.48 -10.02
C LEU A 50 -4.55 0.17 -10.17
N TYR A 51 -3.70 0.07 -11.19
CA TYR A 51 -2.90 -1.11 -11.47
C TYR A 51 -1.86 -1.40 -10.38
N PRO A 52 -1.15 -0.40 -9.81
CA PRO A 52 -0.19 -0.65 -8.74
C PRO A 52 -0.83 -1.34 -7.53
N GLU A 53 -2.03 -0.91 -7.13
CA GLU A 53 -2.75 -1.44 -5.97
C GLU A 53 -3.20 -2.89 -6.20
N VAL A 54 -3.58 -3.23 -7.44
CA VAL A 54 -3.93 -4.61 -7.82
C VAL A 54 -2.72 -5.53 -7.75
N ILE A 55 -1.54 -5.05 -8.19
CA ILE A 55 -0.28 -5.78 -8.09
C ILE A 55 0.07 -5.99 -6.61
N LEU A 56 -0.02 -4.94 -5.79
CA LEU A 56 0.21 -5.04 -4.34
C LEU A 56 -0.75 -6.01 -3.65
N ALA A 57 -2.04 -5.98 -4.01
CA ALA A 57 -3.03 -6.90 -3.46
C ALA A 57 -2.74 -8.36 -3.86
N SER A 58 -2.25 -8.57 -5.08
CA SER A 58 -1.79 -9.89 -5.54
C SER A 58 -0.61 -10.38 -4.71
N TRP A 59 0.40 -9.54 -4.51
CA TRP A 59 1.57 -9.87 -3.68
C TRP A 59 1.19 -10.13 -2.23
N TYR A 60 0.28 -9.36 -1.64
CA TYR A 60 -0.18 -9.59 -0.28
C TYR A 60 -0.88 -10.95 -0.12
N ARG A 61 -1.76 -11.32 -1.05
CA ARG A 61 -2.42 -12.64 -1.05
C ARG A 61 -1.42 -13.79 -1.22
N ILE A 62 -0.38 -13.59 -2.04
CA ILE A 62 0.69 -14.58 -2.20
C ILE A 62 1.51 -14.69 -0.91
N TYR A 63 1.89 -13.55 -0.32
CA TYR A 63 2.64 -13.47 0.93
C TYR A 63 1.92 -14.18 2.08
N THR A 64 0.64 -13.84 2.31
CA THR A 64 -0.16 -14.45 3.37
C THR A 64 -0.34 -15.95 3.18
N LYS A 65 -0.59 -16.40 1.94
CA LYS A 65 -0.64 -17.84 1.63
C LYS A 65 0.70 -18.54 1.89
N ILE A 66 1.81 -17.97 1.46
CA ILE A 66 3.14 -18.56 1.68
C ILE A 66 3.43 -18.65 3.19
N MET A 67 3.15 -17.59 3.94
CA MET A 67 3.43 -17.55 5.37
C MET A 67 2.51 -18.50 6.17
N ASP A 68 1.26 -18.64 5.76
CA ASP A 68 0.33 -19.63 6.31
C ASP A 68 0.80 -21.07 6.04
N LEU A 69 1.30 -21.34 4.83
CA LEU A 69 1.89 -22.64 4.49
C LEU A 69 3.16 -22.97 5.30
N ILE A 70 3.98 -21.97 5.63
CA ILE A 70 5.18 -22.14 6.46
C ILE A 70 4.83 -22.19 7.96
N GLY A 71 3.61 -21.79 8.35
CA GLY A 71 3.15 -21.76 9.73
C GLY A 71 3.74 -20.62 10.57
N ILE A 72 4.20 -19.53 9.92
CA ILE A 72 4.79 -18.37 10.61
C ILE A 72 3.67 -17.38 10.95
N GLN A 73 3.57 -17.00 12.23
CA GLN A 73 2.66 -15.94 12.65
C GLN A 73 3.18 -14.58 12.16
N THR A 74 2.45 -13.96 11.23
CA THR A 74 2.81 -12.69 10.59
C THR A 74 2.13 -11.46 11.20
N LYS A 75 1.14 -11.67 12.07
CA LYS A 75 0.43 -10.61 12.80
C LYS A 75 0.18 -11.02 14.24
N ILE A 76 0.22 -10.05 15.13
CA ILE A 76 -0.11 -10.19 16.55
C ILE A 76 -1.30 -9.26 16.81
N CYS A 77 -2.36 -9.78 17.42
CA CYS A 77 -3.57 -9.01 17.70
C CYS A 77 -3.74 -8.83 19.21
N TRP A 78 -4.06 -7.60 19.60
CA TRP A 78 -4.28 -7.19 20.97
C TRP A 78 -5.71 -6.70 21.13
N THR A 79 -6.37 -7.10 22.21
CA THR A 79 -7.71 -6.63 22.54
C THR A 79 -7.61 -5.36 23.38
N VAL A 80 -8.01 -4.22 22.82
CA VAL A 80 -7.91 -2.92 23.50
C VAL A 80 -9.29 -2.50 24.03
N THR A 81 -9.37 -2.19 25.32
CA THR A 81 -10.58 -1.69 25.97
C THR A 81 -10.74 -0.18 25.70
N ARG A 82 -11.95 0.24 25.30
CA ARG A 82 -12.22 1.62 24.86
C ARG A 82 -12.84 2.52 25.95
N GLY A 83 -13.03 2.00 27.16
CA GLY A 83 -13.73 2.65 28.27
C GLY A 83 -14.99 1.90 28.72
N GLU A 84 -15.70 2.45 29.72
CA GLU A 84 -16.91 1.82 30.26
C GLU A 84 -18.05 1.77 29.22
N GLY A 85 -18.69 0.60 29.11
CA GLY A 85 -19.85 0.39 28.22
C GLY A 85 -19.55 0.20 26.73
N LEU A 86 -18.28 0.24 26.31
CA LEU A 86 -17.88 0.01 24.91
C LEU A 86 -17.32 -1.40 24.73
N SER A 87 -17.73 -2.08 23.66
CA SER A 87 -17.15 -3.38 23.30
C SER A 87 -15.67 -3.24 22.98
N PRO A 88 -14.81 -4.14 23.47
CA PRO A 88 -13.40 -4.14 23.11
C PRO A 88 -13.23 -4.33 21.60
N ILE A 89 -12.18 -3.72 21.04
CA ILE A 89 -11.83 -3.85 19.61
C ILE A 89 -10.45 -4.52 19.52
N GLU A 90 -10.31 -5.41 18.55
CA GLU A 90 -9.03 -6.03 18.22
C GLU A 90 -8.20 -5.07 17.37
N SER A 91 -6.97 -4.81 17.81
CA SER A 91 -5.95 -4.08 17.06
C SER A 91 -4.82 -5.04 16.72
N CYS A 92 -4.63 -5.29 15.42
CA CYS A 92 -3.58 -6.16 14.93
C CYS A 92 -2.38 -5.35 14.42
N GLU A 93 -1.18 -5.86 14.68
CA GLU A 93 0.09 -5.29 14.23
C GLU A 93 0.92 -6.36 13.53
N GLY A 94 1.71 -5.95 12.53
CA GLY A 94 2.63 -6.81 11.80
C GLY A 94 2.39 -6.84 10.30
N LEU A 95 3.28 -7.48 9.55
CA LEU A 95 3.21 -7.56 8.07
C LEU A 95 2.02 -8.40 7.57
N GLY A 96 1.39 -9.19 8.44
CA GLY A 96 0.13 -9.87 8.16
C GLY A 96 -1.11 -8.99 8.32
N ASP A 97 -0.97 -7.74 8.76
CA ASP A 97 -2.03 -6.73 8.67
C ASP A 97 -1.94 -5.99 7.33
N PRO A 98 -3.06 -5.83 6.58
CA PRO A 98 -3.04 -5.22 5.25
C PRO A 98 -2.55 -3.77 5.26
N ALA A 99 -2.80 -2.99 6.32
CA ALA A 99 -2.36 -1.60 6.39
C ALA A 99 -0.85 -1.53 6.60
N CYS A 100 -0.33 -2.32 7.54
CA CYS A 100 1.10 -2.40 7.81
C CYS A 100 1.88 -2.89 6.58
N PHE A 101 1.39 -3.94 5.90
CA PHE A 101 2.01 -4.43 4.66
C PHE A 101 2.06 -3.35 3.57
N TYR A 102 0.94 -2.71 3.30
CA TYR A 102 0.81 -1.71 2.25
C TYR A 102 1.78 -0.54 2.46
N VAL A 103 1.82 0.00 3.68
CA VAL A 103 2.71 1.11 4.03
C VAL A 103 4.18 0.68 3.97
N ALA A 104 4.51 -0.52 4.44
CA ALA A 104 5.89 -1.03 4.39
C ALA A 104 6.40 -1.14 2.95
N VAL A 105 5.59 -1.65 2.02
CA VAL A 105 5.98 -1.76 0.61
C VAL A 105 6.20 -0.38 -0.03
N ILE A 106 5.34 0.59 0.27
CA ILE A 106 5.51 1.97 -0.22
C ILE A 106 6.83 2.56 0.28
N PHE A 107 7.18 2.37 1.56
CA PHE A 107 8.45 2.84 2.09
C PHE A 107 9.65 2.19 1.40
N ILE A 108 9.58 0.88 1.12
CA ILE A 108 10.62 0.15 0.39
C ILE A 108 10.78 0.71 -1.03
N LEU A 109 9.67 0.90 -1.76
CA LEU A 109 9.68 1.44 -3.12
C LEU A 109 10.22 2.87 -3.17
N ASN A 110 9.83 3.72 -2.21
CA ASN A 110 10.38 5.06 -2.09
C ASN A 110 11.88 5.04 -1.78
N GLY A 111 12.32 4.17 -0.87
CA GLY A 111 13.74 3.99 -0.58
C GLY A 111 14.54 3.51 -1.81
N LEU A 112 13.98 2.57 -2.58
CA LEU A 112 14.56 2.09 -3.82
C LEU A 112 14.68 3.21 -4.87
N MET A 113 13.63 4.00 -5.05
CA MET A 113 13.65 5.16 -5.95
C MET A 113 14.76 6.13 -5.58
N MET A 114 14.93 6.46 -4.29
CA MET A 114 16.00 7.33 -3.82
C MET A 114 17.39 6.75 -4.08
N ALA A 115 17.57 5.45 -3.85
CA ALA A 115 18.83 4.77 -4.14
C ALA A 115 19.15 4.81 -5.64
N LEU A 116 18.15 4.60 -6.52
CA LEU A 116 18.31 4.66 -7.97
C LEU A 116 18.68 6.07 -8.43
N PHE A 117 18.04 7.11 -7.91
CA PHE A 117 18.41 8.50 -8.24
C PHE A 117 19.82 8.85 -7.79
N PHE A 118 20.23 8.38 -6.60
CA PHE A 118 21.61 8.56 -6.16
C PHE A 118 22.60 7.90 -7.13
N ILE A 119 22.39 6.61 -7.45
CA ILE A 119 23.25 5.86 -8.36
C ILE A 119 23.32 6.55 -9.74
N TYR A 120 22.16 6.92 -10.28
CA TYR A 120 22.08 7.58 -11.59
C TYR A 120 22.77 8.96 -11.58
N GLY A 121 22.56 9.76 -10.53
CA GLY A 121 23.23 11.05 -10.37
C GLY A 121 24.75 10.92 -10.20
N THR A 122 25.22 9.91 -9.45
CA THR A 122 26.66 9.64 -9.35
C THR A 122 27.27 9.19 -10.67
N TYR A 123 26.53 8.38 -11.44
CA TYR A 123 26.98 7.89 -12.74
C TYR A 123 27.13 9.03 -13.76
N LEU A 124 26.14 9.93 -13.85
CA LEU A 124 26.20 11.07 -14.76
C LEU A 124 27.25 12.11 -14.38
N SER A 125 27.40 12.38 -13.08
CA SER A 125 28.34 13.41 -12.60
C SER A 125 29.79 12.91 -12.51
N GLY A 126 30.02 11.59 -12.56
CA GLY A 126 31.32 10.98 -12.29
C GLY A 126 31.84 11.21 -10.86
N SER A 127 30.97 11.67 -9.95
CA SER A 127 31.31 12.02 -8.57
C SER A 127 30.15 11.71 -7.62
N HIS A 128 30.48 11.26 -6.41
CA HIS A 128 29.51 11.00 -5.35
C HIS A 128 28.73 12.27 -4.95
N LEU A 129 29.31 13.46 -5.14
CA LEU A 129 28.65 14.74 -4.88
C LEU A 129 27.45 14.96 -5.80
N GLY A 130 27.52 14.54 -7.08
CA GLY A 130 26.41 14.70 -8.01
C GLY A 130 25.19 13.86 -7.62
N GLY A 131 25.41 12.65 -7.11
CA GLY A 131 24.34 11.83 -6.54
C GLY A 131 23.70 12.47 -5.31
N LEU A 132 24.51 13.02 -4.41
CA LEU A 132 24.02 13.69 -3.19
C LEU A 132 23.21 14.95 -3.52
N VAL A 133 23.67 15.78 -4.47
CA VAL A 133 22.92 16.94 -4.96
C VAL A 133 21.59 16.52 -5.59
N THR A 134 21.58 15.45 -6.39
CA THR A 134 20.35 14.94 -7.02
C THR A 134 19.30 14.55 -5.97
N VAL A 135 19.71 13.83 -4.92
CA VAL A 135 18.84 13.42 -3.81
C VAL A 135 18.32 14.63 -3.02
N LEU A 136 19.18 15.59 -2.71
CA LEU A 136 18.79 16.82 -2.01
C LEU A 136 17.79 17.65 -2.83
N CYS A 137 18.03 17.81 -4.13
CA CYS A 137 17.10 18.48 -5.03
C CYS A 137 15.77 17.74 -5.15
N PHE A 138 15.77 16.41 -5.13
CA PHE A 138 14.53 15.64 -5.09
C PHE A 138 13.73 15.95 -3.82
N PHE A 139 14.34 15.85 -2.64
CA PHE A 139 13.64 16.15 -1.38
C PHE A 139 13.15 17.60 -1.30
N PHE A 140 13.91 18.56 -1.84
CA PHE A 140 13.49 19.97 -1.87
C PHE A 140 12.27 20.19 -2.77
N ASN A 141 12.21 19.53 -3.93
CA ASN A 141 11.11 19.69 -4.88
C ASN A 141 9.89 18.82 -4.58
N HIS A 142 10.09 17.71 -3.86
CA HIS A 142 9.05 16.71 -3.56
C HIS A 142 8.64 16.71 -2.08
N GLY A 143 8.86 17.82 -1.38
CA GLY A 143 8.36 18.03 -0.02
C GLY A 143 6.88 18.41 -0.05
N GLU A 144 6.01 17.41 0.01
CA GLU A 144 4.66 17.56 0.59
C GLU A 144 4.68 17.32 2.12
#